data_AF-A0A1X2A9Q8-F1
#
_entry.id   AF-A0A1X2A9Q8-F1
#
_cell.length_a   1.000
_cell.length_b   1.000
_cell.length_c   1.000
_cell.angle_alpha   90.00
_cell.angle_beta   90.00
_cell.angle_gamma   90.00
#
_symmetry.space_group_name_H-M   'P 1'
#
loop_
_entity.id
_entity.type
_entity.pdbx_description
1 polymer ?
#
loop_
_entity_poly.entity_id
_entity_poly.type
_entity_poly.pdbx_seq_one_letter_code
_entity_poly.pdbx_strand_id
1 'polypeptide(L)'
;TPTPAAAPPGGSPAPADPCAVNLASPTIAKVVSELPRDPRSQQAWNPEPLAGNYNECAQLSAVIIKANTNAGNPSTRAVLFHLGQFIPQGVPDTYGFNGIDAAQTTGDTVALTYPSGITGLSTDVRFHWDGNGVQLIGNAPGR
;
A
#
# COMPACT_ATOMS: atom_id res chain seq x y z
N THR A 1 -42.56 44.85 1.71
CA THR A 1 -42.05 43.53 1.26
C THR A 1 -40.73 43.28 1.96
N PRO A 2 -40.58 42.22 2.78
CA PRO A 2 -39.30 41.90 3.41
C PRO A 2 -38.40 41.07 2.47
N THR A 3 -37.14 41.47 2.35
CA THR A 3 -36.08 40.86 1.53
C THR A 3 -35.62 39.51 2.14
N PRO A 4 -35.28 38.49 1.35
CA PRO A 4 -34.82 37.20 1.88
C PRO A 4 -33.40 37.33 2.49
N ALA A 5 -33.20 36.77 3.67
CA ALA A 5 -31.89 36.65 4.28
C ALA A 5 -31.04 35.59 3.54
N ALA A 6 -29.79 35.94 3.23
CA ALA A 6 -28.84 35.03 2.59
C ALA A 6 -28.40 33.92 3.54
N ALA A 7 -28.37 32.67 3.05
CA ALA A 7 -27.89 31.51 3.78
C ALA A 7 -26.36 31.61 4.05
N PRO A 8 -25.85 31.07 5.17
CA PRO A 8 -24.41 31.07 5.44
C PRO A 8 -23.66 30.23 4.40
N PRO A 9 -22.42 30.60 4.04
CA PRO A 9 -21.59 29.77 3.18
C PRO A 9 -21.32 28.42 3.85
N GLY A 10 -21.48 27.34 3.09
CA GLY A 10 -21.23 25.97 3.53
C GLY A 10 -19.80 25.82 4.07
N GLY A 11 -19.67 25.18 5.23
CA GLY A 11 -18.39 24.98 5.90
C GLY A 11 -17.39 24.26 5.01
N SER A 12 -16.14 24.72 5.03
CA SER A 12 -15.01 24.02 4.43
C SER A 12 -14.97 22.57 4.92
N PRO A 13 -14.62 21.59 4.07
CA PRO A 13 -14.43 20.22 4.52
C PRO A 13 -13.43 20.20 5.69
N ALA A 14 -13.70 19.37 6.70
CA ALA A 14 -12.74 19.14 7.76
C ALA A 14 -11.39 18.72 7.15
N PRO A 15 -10.25 19.12 7.74
CA PRO A 15 -8.95 18.63 7.31
C PRO A 15 -8.99 17.10 7.29
N ALA A 16 -8.55 16.50 6.19
CA ALA A 16 -8.44 15.04 6.12
C ALA A 16 -7.51 14.56 7.23
N ASP A 17 -7.90 13.50 7.95
CA ASP A 17 -7.05 12.91 8.97
C ASP A 17 -5.74 12.45 8.31
N PRO A 18 -4.58 13.00 8.72
CA PRO A 18 -3.29 12.60 8.13
C PRO A 18 -3.02 11.11 8.35
N CYS A 19 -3.53 10.56 9.45
CA CYS A 19 -3.38 9.16 9.81
C CYS A 19 -4.43 8.23 9.18
N ALA A 20 -5.28 8.72 8.29
CA ALA A 20 -6.18 7.86 7.54
C ALA A 20 -5.43 7.12 6.43
N VAL A 21 -5.90 5.92 6.07
CA VAL A 21 -5.34 5.20 4.93
C VAL A 21 -5.61 6.00 3.65
N ASN A 22 -4.55 6.35 2.92
CA ASN A 22 -4.64 7.16 1.71
C ASN A 22 -3.77 6.59 0.57
N LEU A 23 -4.39 5.78 -0.29
CA LEU A 23 -3.74 5.21 -1.47
C LEU A 23 -3.54 6.20 -2.62
N ALA A 24 -4.17 7.38 -2.55
CA ALA A 24 -3.97 8.47 -3.49
C ALA A 24 -2.90 9.47 -3.02
N SER A 25 -2.11 9.13 -1.99
CA SER A 25 -1.06 9.99 -1.47
C SER A 25 -0.01 10.30 -2.55
N PRO A 26 0.37 11.58 -2.76
CA PRO A 26 1.42 11.94 -3.71
C PRO A 26 2.78 11.34 -3.35
N THR A 27 3.00 11.01 -2.06
CA THR A 27 4.20 10.31 -1.61
C THR A 27 4.36 8.95 -2.28
N ILE A 28 3.26 8.21 -2.48
CA ILE A 28 3.27 6.92 -3.18
C ILE A 28 3.72 7.14 -4.61
N ALA A 29 3.09 8.05 -5.35
CA ALA A 29 3.41 8.32 -6.75
C ALA A 29 4.89 8.75 -6.93
N LYS A 30 5.39 9.60 -6.04
CA LYS A 30 6.80 10.01 -6.04
C LYS A 30 7.74 8.82 -5.85
N VAL A 31 7.54 8.05 -4.78
CA VAL A 31 8.38 6.88 -4.48
C VAL A 31 8.34 5.89 -5.63
N VAL A 32 7.15 5.60 -6.17
CA VAL A 32 6.97 4.67 -7.29
C VAL A 32 7.70 5.13 -8.55
N SER A 33 7.75 6.44 -8.81
CA SER A 33 8.48 7.01 -9.95
C SER A 33 10.01 6.91 -9.81
N GLU A 34 10.52 6.85 -8.59
CA GLU A 34 11.94 6.73 -8.26
C GLU A 34 12.41 5.27 -8.19
N LEU A 35 11.49 4.30 -8.20
CA LEU A 35 11.83 2.88 -8.15
C LEU A 35 12.56 2.41 -9.42
N PRO A 36 13.50 1.47 -9.29
CA PRO A 36 14.05 0.76 -10.43
C PRO A 36 12.94 0.11 -11.27
N ARG A 37 13.14 0.09 -12.59
CA ARG A 37 12.21 -0.54 -13.53
C ARG A 37 12.03 -2.03 -13.20
N ASP A 38 10.86 -2.57 -13.57
CA ASP A 38 10.57 -3.99 -13.39
C ASP A 38 11.64 -4.85 -14.10
N PRO A 39 12.34 -5.76 -13.40
CA PRO A 39 13.44 -6.52 -13.99
C PRO A 39 12.99 -7.42 -15.14
N ARG A 40 11.73 -7.88 -15.13
CA ARG A 40 11.20 -8.82 -16.15
C ARG A 40 10.77 -8.13 -17.43
N SER A 41 10.04 -7.01 -17.32
CA SER A 41 9.47 -6.30 -18.48
C SER A 41 10.20 -5.02 -18.84
N GLN A 42 11.12 -4.54 -18.00
CA GLN A 42 11.80 -3.24 -18.11
C GLN A 42 10.84 -2.05 -18.17
N GLN A 43 9.60 -2.23 -17.73
CA GLN A 43 8.60 -1.17 -17.67
C GLN A 43 8.70 -0.39 -16.36
N ALA A 44 8.24 0.85 -16.41
CA ALA A 44 7.98 1.62 -15.20
C ALA A 44 6.82 0.99 -14.41
N TRP A 45 6.74 1.34 -13.13
CA TRP A 45 5.64 0.93 -12.28
C TRP A 45 4.45 1.88 -12.40
N ASN A 46 3.23 1.37 -12.24
CA ASN A 46 2.04 2.20 -12.16
C ASN A 46 2.00 2.92 -10.79
N PRO A 47 1.92 4.27 -10.75
CA PRO A 47 1.84 5.03 -9.51
C PRO A 47 0.53 4.80 -8.74
N GLU A 48 -0.51 4.28 -9.41
CA GLU A 48 -1.76 3.89 -8.76
C GLU A 48 -1.62 2.48 -8.17
N PRO A 49 -1.64 2.34 -6.84
CA PRO A 49 -1.53 1.03 -6.21
C PRO A 49 -2.81 0.22 -6.42
N LEU A 50 -2.65 -1.08 -6.65
CA LEU A 50 -3.74 -2.03 -6.81
C LEU A 50 -4.40 -2.38 -5.48
N ALA A 51 -3.62 -2.36 -4.39
CA ALA A 51 -4.07 -2.56 -3.02
C ALA A 51 -3.06 -1.89 -2.07
N GLY A 52 -3.45 -1.62 -0.83
CA GLY A 52 -2.54 -1.04 0.14
C GLY A 52 -3.23 -0.62 1.44
N ASN A 53 -2.41 -0.25 2.42
CA ASN A 53 -2.82 0.35 3.67
C ASN A 53 -1.93 1.57 4.02
N TYR A 54 -1.41 2.28 3.00
CA TYR A 54 -0.54 3.44 3.20
C TYR A 54 -1.11 4.41 4.21
N ASN A 55 -0.34 4.67 5.26
CA ASN A 55 -0.69 5.56 6.35
C ASN A 55 0.60 6.22 6.84
N GLU A 56 0.66 7.55 6.81
CA GLU A 56 1.86 8.30 7.22
C GLU A 56 2.10 8.27 8.74
N CYS A 57 1.11 7.88 9.53
CA CYS A 57 1.25 7.71 10.97
C CYS A 57 1.51 6.26 11.41
N ALA A 58 1.40 5.28 10.51
CA ALA A 58 1.63 3.88 10.84
C ALA A 58 3.15 3.60 10.91
N GLN A 59 3.57 2.80 11.89
CA GLN A 59 4.95 2.30 11.94
C GLN A 59 5.27 1.43 10.73
N LEU A 60 4.30 0.69 10.21
CA LEU A 60 4.46 -0.05 8.97
C LEU A 60 3.20 0.04 8.12
N SER A 61 3.37 0.48 6.89
CA SER A 61 2.34 0.44 5.87
C SER A 61 2.91 -0.05 4.53
N ALA A 62 2.04 -0.54 3.67
CA ALA A 62 2.43 -1.10 2.39
C ALA A 62 1.45 -0.71 1.28
N VAL A 63 1.96 -0.64 0.07
CA VAL A 63 1.14 -0.58 -1.15
C VAL A 63 1.66 -1.58 -2.15
N ILE A 64 0.76 -2.10 -2.96
CA ILE A 64 1.06 -3.07 -4.00
C ILE A 64 0.88 -2.37 -5.33
N ILE A 65 1.97 -2.27 -6.07
CA ILE A 65 2.01 -1.68 -7.40
C ILE A 65 2.13 -2.77 -8.46
N LYS A 66 1.66 -2.46 -9.66
CA LYS A 66 1.81 -3.32 -10.84
C LYS A 66 2.70 -2.65 -11.87
N ALA A 67 3.42 -3.45 -12.66
CA ALA A 67 4.13 -2.96 -13.82
C ALA A 67 3.16 -2.29 -14.80
N ASN A 68 3.56 -1.17 -15.41
CA ASN A 68 2.75 -0.44 -16.36
C ASN A 68 2.78 -1.12 -17.74
N THR A 69 2.15 -2.28 -17.83
CA THR A 69 2.10 -3.12 -19.03
C THR A 69 0.70 -3.70 -19.24
N ASN A 70 0.39 -4.02 -20.51
CA ASN A 70 -0.84 -4.69 -20.91
C ASN A 70 -0.71 -6.23 -20.91
N ALA A 71 0.36 -6.78 -20.33
CA ALA A 71 0.55 -8.23 -20.22
C ALA A 71 -0.57 -8.85 -19.37
N GLY A 72 -0.98 -10.08 -19.70
CA GLY A 72 -2.04 -10.78 -18.96
C GLY A 72 -1.68 -11.09 -17.50
N ASN A 73 -0.38 -11.18 -17.18
CA ASN A 73 0.13 -11.36 -15.82
C ASN A 73 1.27 -10.33 -15.57
N PRO A 74 0.93 -9.06 -15.30
CA PRO A 74 1.94 -8.05 -15.02
C PRO A 74 2.66 -8.36 -13.70
N SER A 75 3.95 -8.05 -13.61
CA SER A 75 4.67 -8.12 -12.34
C SER A 75 3.99 -7.22 -11.32
N THR A 76 3.80 -7.72 -10.10
CA THR A 76 3.39 -6.90 -8.95
C THR A 76 4.55 -6.79 -7.97
N ARG A 77 4.61 -5.70 -7.21
CA ARG A 77 5.61 -5.45 -6.18
C ARG A 77 4.95 -4.79 -4.98
N ALA A 78 5.33 -5.19 -3.76
CA ALA A 78 4.96 -4.45 -2.56
C ALA A 78 6.03 -3.41 -2.20
N VAL A 79 5.60 -2.19 -1.92
CA VAL A 79 6.41 -1.06 -1.46
C VAL A 79 6.01 -0.76 -0.02
N LEU A 80 6.98 -0.81 0.89
CA LEU A 80 6.74 -0.62 2.32
C LEU A 80 7.19 0.77 2.77
N PHE A 81 6.49 1.29 3.77
CA PHE A 81 6.70 2.61 4.34
C PHE A 81 6.71 2.53 5.86
N HIS A 82 7.59 3.31 6.48
CA HIS A 82 7.64 3.55 7.92
C HIS A 82 7.34 5.02 8.17
N LEU A 83 6.25 5.33 8.87
CA LEU A 83 5.84 6.72 9.15
C LEU A 83 5.79 7.59 7.88
N GLY A 84 5.21 7.03 6.80
CA GLY A 84 5.11 7.68 5.48
C GLY A 84 6.40 7.72 4.67
N GLN A 85 7.54 7.28 5.22
CA GLN A 85 8.81 7.26 4.53
C GLN A 85 9.06 5.90 3.87
N PHE A 86 9.51 5.92 2.61
CA PHE A 86 9.83 4.69 1.89
C PHE A 86 10.99 3.93 2.55
N ILE A 87 10.86 2.61 2.64
CA ILE A 87 11.89 1.71 3.17
C ILE A 87 12.61 1.05 1.98
N PRO A 88 13.83 1.51 1.61
CA PRO A 88 14.55 0.99 0.45
C PRO A 88 15.16 -0.40 0.69
N GLN A 89 15.56 -0.70 1.93
CA GLN A 89 16.13 -1.99 2.35
C GLN A 89 15.31 -2.54 3.50
N GLY A 90 14.83 -3.78 3.38
CA GLY A 90 14.09 -4.43 4.46
C GLY A 90 13.16 -5.56 4.03
N VAL A 91 12.98 -5.80 2.72
CA VAL A 91 12.04 -6.82 2.27
C VAL A 91 12.68 -7.67 1.18
N PRO A 92 12.76 -9.01 1.35
CA PRO A 92 13.10 -9.90 0.24
C PRO A 92 12.16 -9.59 -0.92
N ASP A 93 12.66 -9.68 -2.16
CA ASP A 93 11.95 -9.37 -3.40
C ASP A 93 10.43 -9.63 -3.30
N THR A 94 9.65 -8.58 -3.02
CA THR A 94 8.21 -8.66 -2.69
C THR A 94 7.34 -8.72 -3.93
N TYR A 95 7.67 -9.64 -4.82
CA TYR A 95 6.94 -9.80 -6.07
C TYR A 95 5.80 -10.81 -5.92
N GLY A 96 4.72 -10.60 -6.69
CA GLY A 96 3.60 -11.54 -6.76
C GLY A 96 2.49 -11.31 -5.74
N PHE A 97 2.68 -10.41 -4.77
CA PHE A 97 1.58 -9.97 -3.91
C PHE A 97 0.54 -9.18 -4.69
N ASN A 98 -0.73 -9.38 -4.38
CA ASN A 98 -1.86 -8.73 -5.07
C ASN A 98 -2.91 -8.15 -4.11
N GLY A 99 -2.73 -8.32 -2.80
CA GLY A 99 -3.64 -7.79 -1.80
C GLY A 99 -3.01 -7.65 -0.43
N ILE A 100 -3.77 -7.08 0.50
CA ILE A 100 -3.43 -6.96 1.92
C ILE A 100 -4.55 -7.61 2.72
N ASP A 101 -4.19 -8.41 3.72
CA ASP A 101 -5.13 -8.91 4.71
C ASP A 101 -5.29 -7.89 5.83
N ALA A 102 -6.40 -7.15 5.80
CA ALA A 102 -6.71 -6.13 6.80
C ALA A 102 -6.95 -6.72 8.20
N ALA A 103 -7.35 -8.00 8.32
CA ALA A 103 -7.59 -8.63 9.61
C ALA A 103 -6.30 -8.98 10.35
N GLN A 104 -5.20 -9.15 9.61
CA GLN A 104 -3.87 -9.49 10.13
C GLN A 104 -2.90 -8.30 10.09
N THR A 105 -3.36 -7.13 9.64
CA THR A 105 -2.59 -5.90 9.56
C THR A 105 -2.85 -5.02 10.80
N THR A 106 -1.78 -4.52 11.41
CA THR A 106 -1.79 -3.63 12.57
C THR A 106 -0.98 -2.36 12.25
N GLY A 107 -0.76 -1.48 13.24
CA GLY A 107 0.02 -0.25 13.03
C GLY A 107 1.50 -0.49 12.70
N ASP A 108 2.05 -1.63 13.08
CA ASP A 108 3.45 -2.05 12.98
C ASP A 108 3.64 -3.32 12.15
N THR A 109 2.55 -3.99 11.76
CA THR A 109 2.57 -5.24 10.99
C THR A 109 1.70 -5.10 9.74
N VAL A 110 2.21 -5.53 8.58
CA VAL A 110 1.45 -5.63 7.33
C VAL A 110 1.39 -7.07 6.86
N ALA A 111 0.19 -7.54 6.54
CA ALA A 111 -0.04 -8.87 6.00
C ALA A 111 -0.31 -8.78 4.50
N LEU A 112 0.63 -9.22 3.68
CA LEU A 112 0.50 -9.21 2.22
C LEU A 112 -0.02 -10.57 1.73
N THR A 113 -0.98 -10.56 0.81
CA THR A 113 -1.55 -11.77 0.23
C THR A 113 -1.06 -11.99 -1.19
N TYR A 114 -0.83 -13.23 -1.56
CA TYR A 114 -0.59 -13.65 -2.94
C TYR A 114 -1.45 -14.88 -3.28
N PRO A 115 -1.81 -15.08 -4.57
CA PRO A 115 -2.62 -16.21 -4.97
C PRO A 115 -1.83 -17.51 -4.78
N SER A 116 -2.37 -18.44 -3.99
CA SER A 116 -1.70 -19.71 -3.67
C SER A 116 -1.73 -20.75 -4.81
N GLY A 117 -2.36 -20.42 -5.95
CA GLY A 117 -2.64 -21.37 -7.04
C GLY A 117 -3.81 -22.32 -6.77
N ILE A 118 -4.34 -22.34 -5.53
CA ILE A 118 -5.54 -23.10 -5.14
C ILE A 118 -6.72 -22.13 -5.07
N THR A 119 -7.81 -22.44 -5.78
CA THR A 119 -9.02 -21.62 -5.78
C THR A 119 -9.57 -21.50 -4.35
N GLY A 120 -9.63 -20.26 -3.83
CA GLY A 120 -10.18 -19.97 -2.51
C GLY A 120 -9.16 -19.93 -1.36
N LEU A 121 -7.88 -20.22 -1.60
CA LEU A 121 -6.81 -19.97 -0.63
C LEU A 121 -5.91 -18.82 -1.07
N SER A 122 -5.77 -17.81 -0.22
CA SER A 122 -4.72 -16.80 -0.30
C SER A 122 -3.69 -17.11 0.77
N THR A 123 -2.41 -17.09 0.41
CA THR A 123 -1.35 -17.21 1.41
C THR A 123 -1.00 -15.81 1.89
N ASP A 124 -0.99 -15.59 3.20
CA ASP A 124 -0.50 -14.36 3.82
C ASP A 124 0.99 -14.46 4.16
N VAL A 125 1.68 -13.34 3.99
CA VAL A 125 3.05 -13.13 4.43
C VAL A 125 3.06 -11.87 5.27
N ARG A 126 3.45 -12.02 6.53
CA ARG A 126 3.42 -10.95 7.52
C ARG A 126 4.80 -10.34 7.71
N PHE A 127 4.85 -9.03 7.56
CA PHE A 127 6.02 -8.21 7.79
C PHE A 127 5.77 -7.32 9.00
N HIS A 128 6.74 -7.22 9.90
CA HIS A 128 6.63 -6.45 11.14
C HIS A 128 7.82 -5.50 11.28
N TRP A 129 7.58 -4.33 11.83
CA TRP A 129 8.62 -3.35 12.13
C TRP A 129 9.16 -3.56 13.56
N ASP A 130 10.43 -4.00 13.67
CA ASP A 130 11.05 -4.33 14.97
C ASP A 130 11.67 -3.12 15.71
N GLY A 131 11.53 -1.93 15.15
CA GLY A 131 12.17 -0.70 15.64
C GLY A 131 13.39 -0.26 14.84
N ASN A 132 14.04 -1.18 14.12
CA ASN A 132 15.22 -0.89 13.30
C ASN A 132 15.02 -1.22 11.81
N GLY A 133 14.13 -2.17 11.51
CA GLY A 133 13.81 -2.56 10.15
C GLY A 133 12.57 -3.43 10.05
N VAL A 134 12.30 -3.86 8.81
CA VAL A 134 11.23 -4.80 8.52
C VAL A 134 11.74 -6.22 8.70
N GLN A 135 10.98 -7.02 9.44
CA GLN A 135 11.22 -8.44 9.67
C GLN A 135 10.07 -9.27 9.09
N LEU A 136 10.42 -10.39 8.47
CA LEU A 136 9.45 -11.40 8.07
C LEU A 136 9.08 -12.24 9.29
N ILE A 137 7.86 -12.10 9.79
CA ILE A 137 7.42 -12.76 11.04
C ILE A 137 6.48 -13.95 10.83
N GLY A 138 6.16 -14.27 9.58
CA GLY A 138 5.57 -15.56 9.25
C GLY A 138 4.78 -15.54 7.95
N ASN A 139 4.83 -16.66 7.24
CA ASN A 139 3.78 -17.11 6.34
C ASN A 139 2.78 -17.91 7.20
N ALA A 140 1.52 -17.49 7.35
CA ALA A 140 0.56 -18.47 7.85
C ALA A 140 0.23 -19.40 6.67
N PRO A 141 0.55 -20.71 6.72
CA PRO A 141 -0.18 -21.63 5.87
C PRO A 141 -1.64 -21.53 6.32
N GLY A 142 -2.53 -21.17 5.38
CA GLY A 142 -3.96 -21.00 5.64
C GLY A 142 -4.49 -22.16 6.49
N ARG A 143 -5.15 -21.82 7.59
CA ARG A 143 -5.85 -22.80 8.43
C ARG A 143 -7.06 -23.37 7.70
#